data_AF-A0A7G1DSD5-F1
#
_entry.id   AF-A0A7G1DSD5-F1
#
_cell.length_a   1.000
_cell.length_b   1.000
_cell.length_c   1.000
_cell.angle_alpha   90.00
_cell.angle_beta   90.00
_cell.angle_gamma   90.00
#
_symmetry.space_group_name_H-M   'P 1'
#
loop_
_entity.id
_entity.type
_entity.pdbx_description
1 polymer ?
#
loop_
_entity_poly.entity_id
_entity_poly.type
_entity_poly.pdbx_seq_one_letter_code
_entity_poly.pdbx_strand_id
1 'polypeptide(L)'
;MAGAGGGGGGGDVEALEGVRSIVLKPSESLDESRFTRIAGADFNDPGLGLEGLLASLAHTGFQASNLGDTIDVVNQMLDWRLSHEKPSEDCDEAELDPKYRESVKCKIFLGFTSNLVSSGIRDIVRFLAQHHMVDVIVTTAGGIEEDLIKR
;
A
#
# COMPACT_ATOMS: atom_id res chain seq x y z
N MET A 1 -52.82 -56.10 1.15
CA MET A 1 -52.36 -54.90 1.86
C MET A 1 -51.53 -54.07 0.89
N ALA A 2 -52.12 -53.03 0.30
CA ALA A 2 -51.48 -52.07 -0.58
C ALA A 2 -50.58 -51.11 0.23
N GLY A 3 -49.35 -50.84 -0.23
CA GLY A 3 -48.88 -49.50 -0.68
C GLY A 3 -48.43 -48.63 0.51
N ALA A 4 -47.34 -47.87 0.54
CA ALA A 4 -46.35 -47.33 -0.39
C ALA A 4 -45.05 -47.14 0.44
N GLY A 5 -43.82 -47.10 -0.06
CA GLY A 5 -43.36 -46.48 -1.30
C GLY A 5 -43.02 -44.99 -1.06
N GLY A 6 -41.78 -44.71 -0.64
CA GLY A 6 -41.08 -43.43 -0.87
C GLY A 6 -41.41 -42.26 0.07
N GLY A 7 -40.48 -41.90 0.96
CA GLY A 7 -40.60 -40.71 1.83
C GLY A 7 -39.27 -40.10 2.28
N GLY A 8 -38.19 -40.28 1.52
CA GLY A 8 -36.84 -39.80 1.88
C GLY A 8 -36.18 -38.85 0.86
N GLY A 9 -36.86 -38.47 -0.23
CA GLY A 9 -36.25 -37.71 -1.32
C GLY A 9 -36.56 -36.21 -1.35
N GLY A 10 -37.61 -35.74 -0.67
CA GLY A 10 -38.08 -34.35 -0.80
C GLY A 10 -37.25 -33.32 -0.02
N GLY A 11 -36.90 -33.64 1.23
CA GLY A 11 -36.12 -32.73 2.10
C GLY A 11 -34.67 -32.56 1.64
N ASP A 12 -34.07 -33.59 1.05
CA ASP A 12 -32.73 -33.50 0.49
C ASP A 12 -32.71 -32.62 -0.78
N VAL A 13 -33.77 -32.67 -1.59
CA VAL A 13 -33.88 -31.86 -2.82
C VAL A 13 -34.10 -30.37 -2.49
N GLU A 14 -34.95 -30.05 -1.51
CA GLU A 14 -35.12 -28.66 -1.03
C GLU A 14 -33.85 -28.12 -0.37
N ALA A 15 -33.13 -28.94 0.40
CA ALA A 15 -31.84 -28.56 0.97
C ALA A 15 -30.78 -28.31 -0.13
N LEU A 16 -30.74 -29.16 -1.17
CA LEU A 16 -29.88 -28.98 -2.34
C LEU A 16 -30.23 -27.72 -3.12
N GLU A 17 -31.51 -27.40 -3.27
CA GLU A 17 -31.99 -26.19 -3.93
C GLU A 17 -31.62 -24.92 -3.12
N GLY A 18 -31.73 -25.00 -1.79
CA GLY A 18 -31.24 -23.97 -0.88
C GLY A 18 -29.74 -23.73 -1.00
N VAL A 19 -28.92 -24.78 -0.94
CA VAL A 19 -27.45 -24.69 -1.14
C VAL A 19 -27.13 -24.11 -2.51
N ARG A 20 -27.84 -24.52 -3.56
CA ARG A 20 -27.67 -24.00 -4.92
C ARG A 20 -27.94 -22.50 -4.98
N SER A 21 -28.99 -22.01 -4.32
CA SER A 21 -29.33 -20.58 -4.29
C SER A 21 -28.28 -19.72 -3.55
N ILE A 22 -27.61 -20.29 -2.56
CA ILE A 22 -26.54 -19.62 -1.79
C ILE A 22 -25.24 -19.58 -2.60
N VAL A 23 -24.83 -20.71 -3.16
CA VAL A 23 -23.55 -20.84 -3.88
C VAL A 23 -23.60 -20.15 -5.24
N LEU A 24 -24.74 -20.20 -5.94
CA LEU A 24 -24.91 -19.64 -7.29
C LEU A 24 -25.63 -18.30 -7.29
N LYS A 25 -25.48 -17.51 -6.22
CA LYS A 25 -26.02 -16.15 -6.19
C LYS A 25 -25.38 -15.32 -7.32
N PRO A 26 -26.17 -14.66 -8.18
CA PRO A 26 -25.63 -13.79 -9.22
C PRO A 26 -24.78 -12.66 -8.63
N SER A 27 -23.63 -12.39 -9.23
CA SER A 27 -22.77 -11.25 -8.88
C SER A 27 -23.18 -9.99 -9.65
N GLU A 28 -22.84 -8.83 -9.10
CA GLU A 28 -22.96 -7.56 -9.82
C GLU A 28 -21.73 -7.31 -10.72
N SER A 29 -21.90 -6.46 -11.73
CA SER A 29 -20.79 -6.00 -12.56
C SER A 29 -19.98 -4.94 -11.80
N LEU A 30 -18.66 -5.08 -11.83
CA LEU A 30 -17.73 -4.09 -11.27
C LEU A 30 -17.22 -3.16 -12.38
N ASP A 31 -17.00 -1.90 -12.02
CA ASP A 31 -16.37 -0.91 -12.90
C ASP A 31 -14.86 -1.13 -12.95
N GLU A 32 -14.35 -1.63 -14.09
CA GLU A 32 -12.94 -1.93 -14.28
C GLU A 32 -12.03 -0.70 -14.19
N SER A 33 -12.57 0.53 -14.33
CA SER A 33 -11.79 1.76 -14.13
C SER A 33 -11.51 2.06 -12.66
N ARG A 34 -12.34 1.53 -11.76
CA ARG A 34 -12.24 1.73 -10.30
C ARG A 34 -11.59 0.56 -9.58
N PHE A 35 -11.75 -0.65 -10.10
CA PHE A 35 -11.32 -1.87 -9.43
C PHE A 35 -10.16 -2.50 -10.20
N THR A 36 -8.95 -2.33 -9.66
CA THR A 36 -7.74 -2.94 -10.22
C THR A 36 -7.86 -4.46 -10.21
N ARG A 37 -7.62 -5.07 -11.37
CA ARG A 37 -7.57 -6.52 -11.49
C ARG A 37 -6.32 -7.07 -10.80
N ILE A 38 -6.51 -8.12 -9.99
CA ILE A 38 -5.40 -8.83 -9.36
C ILE A 38 -4.63 -9.63 -10.42
N ALA A 39 -3.34 -9.34 -10.54
CA ALA A 39 -2.39 -10.07 -11.36
C ALA A 39 -0.98 -9.95 -10.75
N GLY A 40 -0.26 -11.07 -10.66
CA GLY A 40 1.15 -11.07 -10.25
C GLY A 40 2.09 -10.90 -11.44
N ALA A 41 3.39 -10.84 -11.16
CA ALA A 41 4.42 -10.84 -12.20
C ALA A 41 4.37 -12.13 -13.05
N ASP A 42 4.46 -11.99 -14.38
CA ASP A 42 4.65 -13.11 -15.28
C ASP A 42 6.14 -13.40 -15.48
N PHE A 43 6.63 -14.47 -14.86
CA PHE A 43 8.04 -14.87 -14.97
C PHE A 43 8.43 -15.43 -16.35
N ASN A 44 7.47 -15.63 -17.26
CA ASN A 44 7.77 -15.94 -18.65
C ASN A 44 7.99 -14.69 -19.51
N ASP A 45 7.69 -13.50 -18.99
CA ASP A 45 7.99 -12.25 -19.68
C ASP A 45 9.52 -12.06 -19.75
N PRO A 46 10.14 -12.10 -20.94
CA PRO A 46 11.58 -11.91 -21.08
C PRO A 46 12.03 -10.50 -20.71
N GLY A 47 11.11 -9.54 -20.59
CA GLY A 47 11.34 -8.18 -20.10
C GLY A 47 11.20 -8.01 -18.59
N LEU A 48 10.87 -9.07 -17.83
CA LEU A 48 10.66 -8.95 -16.39
C LEU A 48 11.97 -8.65 -15.64
N GLY A 49 12.18 -7.37 -15.34
CA GLY A 49 13.22 -6.89 -14.43
C GLY A 49 12.75 -6.79 -12.98
N LEU A 50 13.67 -6.44 -12.06
CA LEU A 50 13.35 -6.18 -10.66
C LEU A 50 12.32 -5.06 -10.50
N GLU A 51 12.41 -4.01 -11.32
CA GLU A 51 11.44 -2.91 -11.33
C GLU A 51 10.04 -3.42 -11.68
N GLY A 52 9.91 -4.24 -12.73
CA GLY A 52 8.65 -4.85 -13.13
C GLY A 52 8.08 -5.78 -12.05
N LEU A 53 8.94 -6.54 -11.38
CA LEU A 53 8.54 -7.38 -10.25
C LEU A 53 8.02 -6.55 -9.06
N LEU A 54 8.71 -5.46 -8.69
CA LEU A 54 8.28 -4.59 -7.59
C LEU A 54 6.99 -3.84 -7.95
N ALA A 55 6.87 -3.37 -9.20
CA ALA A 55 5.64 -2.76 -9.71
C ALA A 55 4.46 -3.75 -9.70
N SER A 56 4.72 -5.05 -9.91
CA SER A 56 3.67 -6.07 -9.85
C SER A 56 3.01 -6.18 -8.47
N LEU A 57 3.70 -5.77 -7.39
CA LEU A 57 3.20 -5.93 -6.02
C LEU A 57 1.92 -5.12 -5.78
N ALA A 58 1.77 -3.95 -6.42
CA ALA A 58 0.56 -3.12 -6.33
C ALA A 58 -0.73 -3.88 -6.65
N HIS A 59 -0.66 -4.85 -7.56
CA HIS A 59 -1.80 -5.65 -8.03
C HIS A 59 -1.68 -7.14 -7.69
N THR A 60 -0.73 -7.52 -6.83
CA THR A 60 -0.56 -8.91 -6.37
C THR A 60 -1.53 -9.28 -5.25
N GLY A 61 -1.96 -8.32 -4.43
CA GLY A 61 -2.88 -8.51 -3.31
C GLY A 61 -2.20 -8.66 -1.95
N PHE A 62 -3.01 -8.66 -0.88
CA PHE A 62 -2.56 -8.74 0.52
C PHE A 62 -1.51 -7.67 0.87
N GLN A 63 -0.42 -8.05 1.56
CA GLN A 63 0.64 -7.12 1.94
C GLN A 63 1.48 -6.63 0.75
N ALA A 64 1.46 -7.34 -0.39
CA ALA A 64 2.15 -6.87 -1.59
C ALA A 64 1.52 -5.58 -2.11
N SER A 65 0.19 -5.50 -2.15
CA SER A 65 -0.52 -4.28 -2.55
C SER A 65 -0.24 -3.13 -1.59
N ASN A 66 -0.24 -3.39 -0.28
CA ASN A 66 0.13 -2.37 0.71
C ASN A 66 1.55 -1.82 0.49
N LEU A 67 2.50 -2.67 0.07
CA LEU A 67 3.85 -2.22 -0.27
C LEU A 67 3.87 -1.35 -1.53
N GLY A 68 3.10 -1.73 -2.57
CA GLY A 68 2.89 -0.89 -3.76
C GLY A 68 2.33 0.48 -3.41
N ASP A 69 1.25 0.51 -2.63
CA ASP A 69 0.62 1.75 -2.16
C ASP A 69 1.60 2.60 -1.34
N THR A 70 2.44 1.95 -0.51
CA THR A 70 3.47 2.65 0.29
C THR A 70 4.52 3.31 -0.60
N ILE A 71 4.96 2.65 -1.68
CA ILE A 71 5.91 3.21 -2.65
C ILE A 71 5.30 4.47 -3.29
N ASP A 72 4.03 4.41 -3.70
CA ASP A 72 3.34 5.54 -4.31
C ASP A 72 3.19 6.71 -3.33
N VAL A 73 2.83 6.44 -2.07
CA VAL A 73 2.72 7.48 -1.03
C VAL A 73 4.08 8.13 -0.76
N VAL A 74 5.16 7.36 -0.66
CA VAL A 74 6.50 7.91 -0.45
C VAL A 74 6.95 8.78 -1.63
N ASN A 75 6.68 8.36 -2.86
CA ASN A 75 6.97 9.16 -4.05
C ASN A 75 6.15 10.47 -4.05
N GLN A 76 4.87 10.40 -3.67
CA GLN A 76 4.04 11.59 -3.50
C GLN A 76 4.63 12.55 -2.46
N MET A 77 5.16 12.06 -1.33
CA MET A 77 5.81 12.90 -0.32
C MET A 77 7.05 13.62 -0.88
N LEU A 78 7.86 12.94 -1.70
CA LEU A 78 9.06 13.52 -2.31
C LEU A 78 8.72 14.59 -3.37
N ASP A 79 7.67 14.32 -4.15
CA ASP A 79 7.24 15.19 -5.26
C ASP A 79 6.35 16.34 -4.81
N TRP A 80 5.62 16.20 -3.69
CA TRP A 80 4.65 17.19 -3.24
C TRP A 80 5.27 18.58 -3.06
N ARG A 81 4.54 19.59 -3.54
CA ARG A 81 4.80 21.01 -3.33
C ARG A 81 3.52 21.69 -2.88
N LEU A 82 3.63 22.79 -2.14
CA LEU A 82 2.47 23.59 -1.74
C LEU A 82 1.70 24.13 -2.95
N SER A 83 2.37 24.32 -4.09
CA SER A 83 1.76 24.73 -5.37
C SER A 83 0.76 23.70 -5.93
N HIS A 84 0.83 22.43 -5.53
CA HIS A 84 -0.13 21.39 -5.95
C HIS A 84 -1.50 21.58 -5.29
N GLU A 85 -1.55 22.29 -4.16
CA GLU A 85 -2.77 22.57 -3.42
C GLU A 85 -3.29 23.96 -3.78
N LYS A 86 -4.63 24.11 -3.77
CA LYS A 86 -5.26 25.42 -3.93
C LYS A 86 -5.03 26.24 -2.65
N PRO A 87 -4.71 27.54 -2.75
CA PRO A 87 -4.65 28.40 -1.58
C PRO A 87 -5.96 28.36 -0.78
N SER A 88 -5.85 28.25 0.54
CA SER A 88 -6.99 28.35 1.44
C SER A 88 -7.28 29.82 1.78
N GLU A 89 -8.41 30.08 2.45
CA GLU A 89 -8.75 31.43 2.92
C GLU A 89 -7.80 31.93 4.01
N ASP A 90 -7.09 31.01 4.68
CA ASP A 90 -6.15 31.30 5.77
C ASP A 90 -4.70 31.52 5.30
N CYS A 91 -4.44 31.53 3.98
CA CYS A 91 -3.09 31.74 3.45
C CYS A 91 -2.59 33.18 3.68
N ASP A 92 -1.37 33.30 4.20
CA ASP A 92 -0.67 34.59 4.33
C ASP A 92 -0.25 35.14 2.95
N GLU A 93 0.07 36.43 2.85
CA GLU A 93 0.50 37.07 1.59
C GLU A 93 1.68 36.35 0.92
N ALA A 94 2.60 35.79 1.73
CA ALA A 94 3.73 35.00 1.22
C ALA A 94 3.28 33.66 0.62
N GLU A 95 2.26 33.02 1.20
CA GLU A 95 1.72 31.75 0.71
C GLU A 95 0.87 31.92 -0.56
N LEU A 96 0.51 33.15 -0.91
CA LEU A 96 -0.14 33.48 -2.17
C LEU A 96 0.87 33.65 -3.33
N ASP A 97 2.16 33.86 -3.04
CA ASP A 97 3.20 33.96 -4.08
C ASP A 97 3.44 32.59 -4.74
N PRO A 98 3.21 32.44 -6.06
CA PRO A 98 3.45 31.19 -6.77
C PRO A 98 4.88 30.67 -6.62
N LYS A 99 5.89 31.56 -6.55
CA LYS A 99 7.29 31.14 -6.39
C LYS A 99 7.56 30.55 -5.01
N TYR A 100 6.98 31.15 -3.97
CA TYR A 100 7.08 30.62 -2.62
C TYR A 100 6.41 29.24 -2.54
N ARG A 101 5.17 29.11 -3.04
CA ARG A 101 4.44 27.83 -3.02
C ARG A 101 5.18 26.70 -3.74
N GLU A 102 5.84 26.99 -4.86
CA GLU A 102 6.66 26.02 -5.58
C GLU A 102 7.91 25.61 -4.80
N SER A 103 8.43 26.49 -3.95
CA SER A 103 9.63 26.22 -3.14
C SER A 103 9.35 25.39 -1.89
N VAL A 104 8.11 25.41 -1.39
CA VAL A 104 7.71 24.69 -0.18
C VAL A 104 7.49 23.21 -0.51
N LYS A 105 8.30 22.34 0.11
CA LYS A 105 8.22 20.88 -0.01
C LYS A 105 7.56 20.26 1.22
N CYS A 106 7.19 18.98 1.09
CA CYS A 106 6.70 18.19 2.22
C CYS A 106 7.80 18.06 3.28
N LYS A 107 7.45 18.19 4.57
CA LYS A 107 8.36 17.87 5.68
C LYS A 107 8.25 16.39 6.02
N ILE A 108 9.33 15.65 5.83
CA ILE A 108 9.35 14.20 5.99
C ILE A 108 9.91 13.84 7.37
N PHE A 109 9.08 13.23 8.19
CA PHE A 109 9.43 12.70 9.51
C PHE A 109 9.69 11.19 9.41
N LEU A 110 10.91 10.76 9.73
CA LEU A 110 11.30 9.36 9.75
C LEU A 110 11.38 8.86 11.20
N GLY A 111 10.49 7.95 11.56
CA GLY A 111 10.48 7.25 12.85
C GLY A 111 10.99 5.83 12.72
N PHE A 112 11.91 5.40 13.60
CA PHE A 112 12.32 4.00 13.67
C PHE A 112 12.69 3.59 15.10
N THR A 113 12.63 2.28 15.36
CA THR A 113 13.00 1.66 16.64
C THR A 113 14.47 1.26 16.67
N SER A 114 15.08 1.16 17.85
CA SER A 114 16.52 0.87 18.01
C SER A 114 16.98 -0.41 17.32
N ASN A 115 16.15 -1.47 17.32
CA ASN A 115 16.47 -2.75 16.69
C ASN A 115 16.73 -2.63 15.17
N LEU A 116 16.21 -1.61 14.49
CA LEU A 116 16.47 -1.37 13.08
C LEU A 116 17.88 -0.85 12.84
N VAL A 117 18.44 -0.07 13.76
CA VAL A 117 19.85 0.36 13.74
C VAL A 117 20.79 -0.79 14.13
N SER A 118 20.33 -1.73 14.95
CA SER A 118 21.05 -2.98 15.22
C SER A 118 21.22 -3.84 13.95
N SER A 119 20.32 -3.69 12.97
CA SER A 119 20.32 -4.43 11.70
C SER A 119 21.06 -3.70 10.58
N GLY A 120 21.07 -4.29 9.37
CA GLY A 120 21.59 -3.64 8.16
C GLY A 120 20.74 -2.46 7.64
N ILE A 121 19.52 -2.28 8.17
CA ILE A 121 18.65 -1.13 7.82
C ILE A 121 19.29 0.20 8.21
N ARG A 122 20.23 0.20 9.17
CA ARG A 122 21.07 1.36 9.50
C ARG A 122 21.66 2.04 8.26
N ASP A 123 22.16 1.28 7.30
CA ASP A 123 22.82 1.87 6.12
C ASP A 123 21.83 2.59 5.20
N ILE A 124 20.57 2.13 5.18
CA ILE A 124 19.48 2.79 4.47
C ILE A 124 19.12 4.11 5.17
N VAL A 125 18.94 4.08 6.51
CA VAL A 125 18.66 5.29 7.29
C VAL A 125 19.77 6.32 7.12
N ARG A 126 21.04 5.89 7.19
CA ARG A 126 22.22 6.72 6.96
C ARG A 126 22.20 7.33 5.56
N PHE A 127 21.86 6.57 4.52
CA PHE A 127 21.74 7.08 3.15
C PHE A 127 20.67 8.17 3.06
N LEU A 128 19.46 7.92 3.58
CA LEU A 128 18.37 8.89 3.55
C LEU A 128 18.74 10.21 4.26
N ALA A 129 19.38 10.11 5.44
CA ALA A 129 19.83 11.26 6.20
C ALA A 129 20.97 12.02 5.48
N GLN A 130 21.97 11.30 4.96
CA GLN A 130 23.13 11.90 4.28
C GLN A 130 22.71 12.68 3.03
N HIS A 131 21.70 12.21 2.31
CA HIS A 131 21.22 12.83 1.07
C HIS A 131 20.06 13.81 1.29
N HIS A 132 19.78 14.20 2.53
CA HIS A 132 18.71 15.14 2.88
C HIS A 132 17.34 14.73 2.31
N MET A 133 17.04 13.43 2.33
CA MET A 133 15.74 12.89 1.89
C MET A 133 14.71 12.89 3.03
N VAL A 134 15.12 13.20 4.26
CA VAL A 134 14.27 13.31 5.45
C VAL A 134 14.64 14.57 6.23
N ASP A 135 13.65 15.21 6.85
CA ASP A 135 13.82 16.49 7.58
C ASP A 135 13.99 16.27 9.08
N VAL A 136 13.28 15.29 9.64
CA VAL A 136 13.23 15.02 11.08
C VAL A 136 13.36 13.54 11.34
N ILE A 137 14.22 13.16 12.28
CA ILE A 137 14.39 11.77 12.72
C ILE A 137 13.92 11.64 14.17
N VAL A 138 13.11 10.62 14.42
CA VAL A 138 12.66 10.24 15.77
C VAL A 138 13.04 8.79 16.02
N THR A 139 13.84 8.55 17.06
CA THR A 139 14.26 7.20 17.47
C THR A 139 14.35 7.11 18.99
N THR A 140 14.37 5.89 19.50
CA THR A 140 14.74 5.61 20.90
C THR A 140 16.24 5.81 21.12
N ALA A 141 16.66 5.99 22.39
CA ALA A 141 18.06 6.21 22.77
C ALA A 141 19.02 5.15 22.21
N GLY A 142 18.61 3.87 22.26
CA GLY A 142 19.40 2.76 21.71
C GLY A 142 19.71 2.92 20.21
N GLY A 143 18.83 3.55 19.43
CA GLY A 143 19.10 3.80 18.02
C GLY A 143 20.24 4.81 17.78
N ILE A 144 20.49 5.72 18.73
CA ILE A 144 21.64 6.64 18.66
C ILE A 144 22.90 5.97 19.20
N GLU A 145 22.80 5.31 20.35
CA GLU A 145 23.94 4.63 20.99
C GLU A 145 24.55 3.57 20.06
N GLU A 146 23.72 2.73 19.47
CA GLU A 146 24.18 1.66 18.58
C GLU A 146 24.78 2.17 17.27
N ASP A 147 24.25 3.28 16.72
CA ASP A 147 24.83 3.91 15.54
C ASP A 147 26.26 4.43 15.81
N LEU A 148 26.48 5.02 16.99
CA LEU A 148 27.78 5.53 17.41
C LEU A 148 28.80 4.42 17.69
N ILE A 149 28.35 3.29 18.26
CA ILE A 149 29.22 2.15 18.57
C ILE A 149 29.73 1.47 17.28
N LYS A 150 28.91 1.44 16.24
CA LYS A 150 29.24 0.79 14.95
C LYS A 150 30.10 1.66 14.00
N ARG A 151 30.78 2.68 14.52
CA ARG A 151 31.72 3.51 13.75
C ARG A 151 32.98 2.74 13.35
#